data_AF-A0A847EFP0-F1
#
_entry.id   AF-A0A847EFP0-F1
#
_cell.length_a   1.000
_cell.length_b   1.000
_cell.length_c   1.000
_cell.angle_alpha   90.00
_cell.angle_beta   90.00
_cell.angle_gamma   90.00
#
_symmetry.space_group_name_H-M   'P 1'
#
loop_
_entity.id
_entity.type
_entity.pdbx_description
1 polymer ?
#
loop_
_entity_poly.entity_id
_entity_poly.type
_entity_poly.pdbx_seq_one_letter_code
_entity_poly.pdbx_strand_id
1 'polypeptide(L)'
;MKRVKITEESAYGKALERLTGGPRTAPPESDSKQAAVSEKAVDITGPTTIKLSVFLNRQEDAYLESLSSAAKFSGGKKISKTKLVENMVKAFSTTELDMRGVKGDDEILSRLMAQLRK
;
A
#
# COMPACT_ATOMS: atom_id res chain seq x y z
N MET A 1 -1.70 -5.72 -46.73
CA MET A 1 -2.15 -6.27 -45.42
C MET A 1 -2.08 -7.79 -45.47
N LYS A 2 -1.13 -8.44 -44.78
CA LYS A 2 -0.94 -9.91 -44.82
C LYS A 2 -1.82 -10.57 -43.75
N ARG A 3 -2.79 -11.38 -44.17
CA ARG A 3 -3.63 -12.20 -43.28
C ARG A 3 -2.91 -13.53 -43.00
N VAL A 4 -2.54 -13.79 -41.75
CA VAL A 4 -1.98 -15.07 -41.32
C VAL A 4 -3.15 -15.98 -40.92
N LYS A 5 -3.32 -17.09 -41.63
CA LYS A 5 -4.27 -18.16 -41.27
C LYS A 5 -3.60 -19.04 -40.23
N ILE A 6 -4.09 -19.02 -39.00
CA ILE A 6 -3.65 -19.92 -37.93
C ILE A 6 -4.45 -21.22 -38.11
N THR A 7 -3.79 -22.30 -38.50
CA THR A 7 -4.37 -23.63 -38.62
C THR A 7 -4.30 -24.37 -37.28
N GLU A 8 -5.30 -25.19 -36.99
CA GLU A 8 -5.51 -25.87 -35.69
C GLU A 8 -4.29 -26.71 -35.24
N GLU A 9 -3.53 -27.29 -36.17
CA GLU A 9 -2.31 -28.06 -35.84
C GLU A 9 -1.25 -27.24 -35.09
N SER A 10 -1.17 -25.92 -35.33
CA SER A 10 -0.20 -25.04 -34.65
C SER A 10 -0.55 -24.79 -33.18
N ALA A 11 -1.85 -24.91 -32.82
CA ALA A 11 -2.32 -24.71 -31.46
C ALA A 11 -2.29 -26.02 -30.66
N TYR A 12 -2.65 -27.14 -31.29
CA TYR A 12 -2.75 -28.43 -30.59
C TYR A 12 -1.41 -29.17 -30.46
N GLY A 13 -0.47 -29.03 -31.41
CA GLY A 13 0.83 -29.70 -31.32
C GLY A 13 1.61 -29.31 -30.06
N LYS A 14 1.55 -28.03 -29.69
CA LYS A 14 2.27 -27.47 -28.53
C LYS A 14 1.64 -27.84 -27.18
N ALA A 15 0.37 -28.25 -27.17
CA ALA A 15 -0.34 -28.68 -25.97
C ALA A 15 -0.10 -30.17 -25.68
N LEU A 16 -0.08 -31.00 -26.72
CA LEU A 16 0.18 -32.44 -26.59
C LEU A 16 1.61 -32.72 -26.11
N GLU A 17 2.59 -31.98 -26.63
CA GLU A 17 4.01 -32.12 -26.26
C GLU A 17 4.28 -31.75 -24.78
N ARG A 18 3.47 -30.84 -24.20
CA ARG A 18 3.50 -30.50 -22.77
C ARG A 18 2.92 -31.58 -21.87
N LEU A 19 1.98 -32.39 -22.37
CA LEU A 19 1.31 -33.44 -21.61
C LEU A 19 2.08 -34.76 -21.64
N THR A 20 2.79 -35.07 -22.72
CA THR A 20 3.44 -36.38 -22.93
C THR A 20 4.92 -36.43 -22.55
N GLY A 21 5.52 -35.30 -22.13
CA GLY A 21 6.85 -35.29 -21.51
C GLY A 21 7.98 -35.74 -22.43
N GLY A 22 7.93 -35.41 -23.72
CA GLY A 22 8.99 -35.70 -24.69
C GLY A 22 10.37 -35.13 -24.28
N PRO A 23 11.48 -35.68 -24.82
CA PRO A 23 12.84 -35.39 -24.35
C PRO A 23 13.19 -33.90 -24.52
N ARG A 24 13.41 -33.25 -23.38
CA ARG A 24 13.69 -31.82 -23.22
C ARG A 24 15.09 -31.49 -23.78
N THR A 25 15.18 -30.94 -24.99
CA THR A 25 16.35 -30.15 -25.39
C THR A 25 16.25 -28.77 -24.76
N ALA A 26 17.26 -28.42 -23.97
CA ALA A 26 17.31 -27.20 -23.17
C ALA A 26 17.37 -25.93 -24.03
N PRO A 27 16.73 -24.85 -23.55
CA PRO A 27 17.41 -23.56 -23.41
C PRO A 27 17.56 -23.17 -21.93
N PRO A 28 18.51 -22.27 -21.60
CA PRO A 28 19.15 -22.23 -20.30
C PRO A 28 18.39 -21.38 -19.25
N GLU A 29 18.73 -21.70 -18.00
CA GLU A 29 18.50 -20.99 -16.73
C GLU A 29 17.10 -21.06 -16.10
N SER A 30 16.90 -22.17 -15.39
CA SER A 30 15.93 -22.32 -14.31
C SER A 30 16.58 -22.03 -12.95
N ASP A 31 15.83 -21.30 -12.12
CA ASP A 31 15.70 -21.42 -10.67
C ASP A 31 16.93 -21.06 -9.82
N SER A 32 16.85 -20.14 -8.85
CA SER A 32 16.00 -20.32 -7.68
C SER A 32 16.25 -19.17 -6.70
N LYS A 33 15.22 -18.90 -5.88
CA LYS A 33 15.30 -18.14 -4.64
C LYS A 33 16.57 -18.48 -3.84
N GLN A 34 17.50 -17.54 -3.77
CA GLN A 34 18.21 -17.28 -2.52
C GLN A 34 17.72 -15.93 -2.02
N ALA A 35 17.24 -15.92 -0.79
CA ALA A 35 17.01 -14.73 -0.01
C ALA A 35 18.38 -14.04 0.19
N ALA A 36 18.78 -13.23 -0.78
CA ALA A 36 19.77 -12.21 -0.56
C ALA A 36 19.09 -11.17 0.34
N VAL A 37 19.38 -11.26 1.64
CA VAL A 37 19.36 -10.08 2.51
C VAL A 37 20.36 -9.13 1.90
N SER A 38 19.91 -8.35 0.91
CA SER A 38 20.65 -7.21 0.43
C SER A 38 20.54 -6.20 1.56
N GLU A 39 21.50 -6.24 2.47
CA GLU A 39 21.97 -5.07 3.19
C GLU A 39 22.45 -4.05 2.16
N LYS A 40 21.51 -3.47 1.41
CA LYS A 40 21.71 -2.15 0.86
C LYS A 40 21.85 -1.28 2.10
N ALA A 41 23.09 -0.94 2.42
CA ALA A 41 23.42 0.23 3.21
C ALA A 41 22.53 1.35 2.67
N VAL A 42 21.47 1.64 3.43
CA VAL A 42 20.58 2.75 3.14
C VAL A 42 21.45 3.96 3.36
N ASP A 43 21.72 4.70 2.30
CA ASP A 43 22.35 6.01 2.36
C ASP A 43 21.51 6.90 3.30
N ILE A 44 21.92 7.02 4.57
CA ILE A 44 21.20 7.76 5.62
C ILE A 44 21.54 9.24 5.47
N THR A 45 21.21 9.81 4.32
CA THR A 45 21.27 11.26 4.09
C THR A 45 19.90 11.83 3.69
N GLY A 46 18.85 11.01 3.76
CA GLY A 46 17.45 11.41 3.61
C GLY A 46 16.62 11.14 4.87
N PRO A 47 15.45 11.79 5.03
CA PRO A 47 14.55 11.53 6.15
C PRO A 47 14.22 10.02 6.20
N THR A 48 14.52 9.39 7.33
CA THR A 48 14.28 7.96 7.56
C THR A 48 12.78 7.68 7.48
N THR A 49 12.35 7.09 6.36
CA THR A 49 10.95 6.73 6.14
C THR A 49 10.69 5.36 6.75
N ILE A 50 9.99 5.31 7.88
CA ILE A 50 9.62 4.07 8.56
C ILE A 50 8.27 3.60 8.04
N LYS A 51 8.19 2.37 7.53
CA LYS A 51 6.91 1.76 7.13
C LYS A 51 6.31 1.02 8.34
N LEU A 52 5.14 1.46 8.78
CA LEU A 52 4.38 0.83 9.85
C LEU A 52 3.12 0.18 9.30
N SER A 53 2.84 -1.05 9.71
CA SER A 53 1.58 -1.74 9.44
C SER A 53 0.68 -1.64 10.66
N VAL A 54 -0.53 -1.15 10.46
CA VAL A 54 -1.55 -0.99 11.51
C VAL A 54 -2.81 -1.71 11.08
N PHE A 55 -3.46 -2.37 12.05
CA PHE A 55 -4.74 -3.01 11.86
C PHE A 55 -5.84 -2.05 12.29
N LEU A 56 -6.71 -1.71 11.37
CA LEU A 56 -7.89 -0.90 11.62
C LEU A 56 -9.13 -1.78 11.60
N ASN A 57 -10.13 -1.41 12.37
CA ASN A 57 -11.44 -2.04 12.24
C ASN A 57 -12.10 -1.61 10.91
N ARG A 58 -13.16 -2.33 10.51
CA ARG A 58 -13.84 -2.06 9.23
C ARG A 58 -14.45 -0.65 9.16
N GLN A 59 -14.89 -0.10 10.29
CA GLN A 59 -15.53 1.21 10.35
C GLN A 59 -14.48 2.33 10.17
N GLU A 60 -13.34 2.21 10.82
CA GLU A 60 -12.19 3.11 10.70
C GLU A 60 -11.61 3.11 9.28
N ASP A 61 -11.44 1.94 8.66
CA ASP A 61 -10.93 1.86 7.28
C ASP A 61 -11.92 2.48 6.29
N ALA A 62 -13.23 2.24 6.47
CA ALA A 62 -14.28 2.86 5.67
C ALA A 62 -14.33 4.38 5.85
N TYR A 63 -14.09 4.87 7.07
CA TYR A 63 -13.98 6.28 7.36
C TYR A 63 -12.80 6.93 6.63
N LEU A 64 -11.62 6.28 6.62
CA LEU A 64 -10.46 6.78 5.87
C LEU A 64 -10.69 6.77 4.34
N GLU A 65 -11.38 5.77 3.79
CA GLU A 65 -11.77 5.77 2.37
C GLU A 65 -12.75 6.89 2.02
N SER A 66 -13.74 7.13 2.88
CA SER A 66 -14.74 8.16 2.64
C SER A 66 -14.10 9.56 2.68
N LEU A 67 -13.22 9.84 3.64
CA LEU A 67 -12.45 11.08 3.71
C LEU A 67 -11.52 11.25 2.50
N SER A 68 -10.80 10.19 2.12
CA SER A 68 -9.93 10.18 0.94
C SER A 68 -10.67 10.55 -0.35
N SER A 69 -11.93 10.10 -0.45
CA SER A 69 -12.78 10.34 -1.61
C SER A 69 -13.51 11.69 -1.52
N ALA A 70 -13.90 12.14 -0.33
CA ALA A 70 -14.54 13.43 -0.06
C ALA A 70 -13.71 14.61 -0.58
N ALA A 71 -12.38 14.55 -0.44
CA ALA A 71 -11.46 15.56 -0.96
C ALA A 71 -11.55 15.77 -2.48
N LYS A 72 -12.04 14.78 -3.24
CA LYS A 72 -12.30 14.95 -4.68
C LYS A 72 -13.55 15.77 -4.96
N PHE A 73 -14.58 15.64 -4.11
CA PHE A 73 -15.86 16.31 -4.31
C PHE A 73 -15.77 17.82 -4.08
N SER A 74 -14.82 18.28 -3.27
CA SER A 74 -14.52 19.71 -3.09
C SER A 74 -13.64 20.30 -4.21
N GLY A 75 -13.52 19.63 -5.36
CA GLY A 75 -12.66 20.05 -6.47
C GLY A 75 -11.17 19.74 -6.30
N GLY A 76 -10.80 18.97 -5.27
CA GLY A 76 -9.43 18.57 -4.99
C GLY A 76 -9.00 17.25 -5.63
N LYS A 77 -7.80 16.78 -5.26
CA LYS A 77 -7.23 15.48 -5.69
C LYS A 77 -7.47 14.42 -4.61
N LYS A 78 -7.58 13.14 -5.01
CA LYS A 78 -7.56 12.02 -4.05
C LYS A 78 -6.30 12.10 -3.18
N ILE A 79 -6.48 12.12 -1.87
CA ILE A 79 -5.39 11.98 -0.90
C ILE A 79 -5.30 10.50 -0.53
N SER A 80 -4.11 9.89 -0.54
CA SER A 80 -3.96 8.50 -0.12
C SER A 80 -4.24 8.35 1.38
N LYS A 81 -4.72 7.17 1.81
CA LYS A 81 -4.91 6.87 3.25
C LYS A 81 -3.66 7.15 4.07
N THR A 82 -2.49 6.74 3.56
CA THR A 82 -1.20 6.98 4.20
C THR A 82 -0.94 8.47 4.42
N LYS A 83 -1.14 9.32 3.40
CA LYS A 83 -0.98 10.78 3.55
C LYS A 83 -1.98 11.40 4.51
N LEU A 84 -3.20 10.87 4.55
CA LEU A 84 -4.21 11.35 5.48
C LEU A 84 -3.77 11.07 6.93
N VAL A 85 -3.34 9.85 7.23
CA VAL A 85 -2.83 9.47 8.56
C VAL A 85 -1.58 10.26 8.92
N GLU A 86 -0.62 10.41 8.00
CA GLU A 86 0.58 11.24 8.21
C GLU A 86 0.22 12.68 8.59
N ASN A 87 -0.72 13.29 7.86
CA ASN A 87 -1.15 14.66 8.14
C ASN A 87 -1.90 14.76 9.48
N MET A 88 -2.71 13.77 9.83
CA MET A 88 -3.39 13.73 11.13
C MET A 88 -2.35 13.63 12.26
N VAL A 89 -1.41 12.70 12.18
CA VAL A 89 -0.35 12.55 13.19
C VAL A 89 0.48 13.83 13.30
N LYS A 90 0.81 14.47 12.17
CA LYS A 90 1.51 15.76 12.18
C LYS A 90 0.69 16.84 12.87
N ALA A 91 -0.60 16.98 12.54
CA ALA A 91 -1.48 17.94 13.18
C ALA A 91 -1.58 17.72 14.70
N PHE A 92 -1.75 16.47 15.14
CA PHE A 92 -1.78 16.10 16.56
C PHE A 92 -0.45 16.37 17.26
N SER A 93 0.68 16.11 16.60
CA SER A 93 2.00 16.41 17.17
C SER A 93 2.22 17.92 17.39
N THR A 94 1.68 18.76 16.50
CA THR A 94 1.77 20.22 16.63
C THR A 94 0.77 20.80 17.62
N THR A 95 -0.32 20.08 17.93
CA THR A 95 -1.32 20.59 18.86
C THR A 95 -0.92 20.43 20.32
N GLU A 96 0.25 19.88 20.68
CA GLU A 96 0.71 19.76 22.08
C GLU A 96 -0.37 19.29 23.09
N LEU A 97 -1.33 18.48 22.63
CA LEU A 97 -2.47 18.06 23.44
C LEU A 97 -2.00 16.97 24.42
N ASP A 98 -2.05 17.25 25.72
CA ASP A 98 -1.69 16.24 26.71
C ASP A 98 -2.79 15.16 26.79
N MET A 99 -2.45 13.96 26.32
CA MET A 99 -3.31 12.77 26.35
C MET A 99 -3.02 11.86 27.56
N ARG A 100 -2.10 12.24 28.45
CA ARG A 100 -1.78 11.43 29.64
C ARG A 100 -2.92 11.49 30.66
N GLY A 101 -3.24 10.33 31.23
CA GLY A 101 -4.23 10.19 32.30
C GLY A 101 -5.69 10.39 31.88
N VAL A 102 -5.96 10.48 30.57
CA VAL A 102 -7.32 10.59 30.04
C VAL A 102 -8.11 9.32 30.34
N LYS A 103 -9.30 9.47 30.90
CA LYS A 103 -10.17 8.34 31.26
C LYS A 103 -11.27 8.05 30.25
N GLY A 104 -11.56 8.98 29.35
CA GLY A 104 -12.59 8.83 28.33
C GLY A 104 -12.56 9.91 27.26
N ASP A 105 -13.32 9.67 26.20
CA ASP A 105 -13.32 10.48 24.98
C ASP A 105 -13.81 11.93 25.23
N ASP A 106 -14.74 12.12 26.15
CA ASP A 106 -15.26 13.44 26.53
C ASP A 106 -14.16 14.36 27.09
N GLU A 107 -13.19 13.79 27.80
CA GLU A 107 -12.07 14.53 28.38
C GLU A 107 -11.09 14.98 27.28
N ILE A 108 -10.89 14.16 26.25
CA ILE A 108 -10.10 14.52 25.06
C ILE A 108 -10.76 15.70 24.34
N LEU A 109 -12.07 15.61 24.10
CA LEU A 109 -12.83 16.67 23.42
C LEU A 109 -12.78 17.98 24.20
N SER A 110 -12.92 17.92 25.53
CA SER A 110 -12.82 19.09 26.40
C SER A 110 -11.45 19.77 26.30
N ARG A 111 -10.36 18.98 26.38
CA ARG A 111 -8.98 19.49 26.26
C ARG A 111 -8.73 20.09 24.87
N LEU A 112 -9.21 19.44 23.81
CA LEU A 112 -9.08 19.92 22.43
C LEU A 112 -9.82 21.26 22.23
N MET A 113 -11.06 21.36 22.73
CA MET A 113 -11.83 22.61 22.65
C MET A 113 -11.20 23.74 23.44
N ALA A 114 -10.61 23.45 24.62
CA ALA A 114 -9.89 24.46 25.39
C ALA A 114 -8.69 25.02 24.61
N GLN A 115 -8.03 24.17 23.82
CA GLN A 115 -6.87 24.57 23.03
C GLN A 115 -7.22 25.36 21.77
N LEU A 116 -8.36 25.08 21.13
CA LEU A 116 -8.87 25.84 19.99
C LEU A 116 -9.36 27.26 20.34
N ARG A 117 -9.57 27.56 21.63
CA ARG A 117 -10.02 28.87 22.13
C ARG A 117 -8.87 29.82 22.49
N LYS A 118 -7.63 29.36 22.46
CA LYS A 118 -6.43 30.19 22.62
C LYS A 118 -6.06 30.83 21.29
#